data_AF-U6RRK4-F1
#
_entry.id   AF-U6RRK4-F1
#
_cell.length_a   1.000
_cell.length_b   1.000
_cell.length_c   1.000
_cell.angle_alpha   90.00
_cell.angle_beta   90.00
_cell.angle_gamma   90.00
#
_symmetry.space_group_name_H-M   'P 1'
#
loop_
_entity.id
_entity.type
_entity.pdbx_description
1 polymer ?
#
loop_
_entity_poly.entity_id
_entity_poly.type
_entity_poly.pdbx_seq_one_letter_code
_entity_poly.pdbx_strand_id
1 'polypeptide(L)' 'MEKTEESQKMVLKDHYDALSDENKIALRKEYMDTTGMAYTTFYMKLRTDSFRPLERQLFEKMILDYKVPSLTKA' A
#
# COMPACT_ATOMS: atom_id res chain seq x y z
N MET A 1 -0.18 -11.15 26.73
CA MET A 1 -0.94 -9.90 26.92
C MET A 1 -0.24 -8.86 26.07
N GLU A 2 -0.84 -8.17 25.11
CA GLU A 2 -2.23 -7.76 24.93
C GLU A 2 -2.68 -8.10 23.50
N LYS A 3 -3.87 -8.71 23.37
CA LYS A 3 -4.60 -8.71 22.10
C LYS A 3 -5.44 -7.45 22.12
N THR A 4 -4.91 -6.37 21.57
CA THR A 4 -5.70 -5.16 21.36
C THR A 4 -6.62 -5.44 20.18
N GLU A 5 -7.86 -5.74 20.51
CA GLU A 5 -9.00 -5.71 19.59
C GLU A 5 -9.23 -4.25 19.16
N GLU A 6 -8.35 -3.72 18.33
CA GLU A 6 -8.58 -2.43 17.67
C GLU A 6 -9.47 -2.69 16.46
N SER A 7 -10.64 -2.05 16.49
CA SER A 7 -11.68 -2.11 15.48
C SER A 7 -11.08 -2.13 14.06
N GLN A 8 -11.37 -3.18 13.30
CA GLN A 8 -10.76 -3.48 11.99
C GLN A 8 -11.14 -2.45 10.91
N LYS A 9 -10.66 -1.22 11.04
CA LYS A 9 -10.41 -0.37 9.87
C LYS A 9 -9.26 -1.05 9.14
N MET A 10 -9.52 -1.62 7.96
CA MET A 10 -8.46 -2.13 7.10
C MET A 10 -7.43 -1.02 6.91
N VAL A 11 -6.21 -1.25 7.38
CA VAL A 11 -5.10 -0.31 7.18
C VAL A 11 -4.49 -0.55 5.80
N LEU A 12 -3.70 0.40 5.28
CA LEU A 12 -3.06 0.25 3.96
C LEU A 12 -2.23 -1.03 3.84
N LYS A 13 -1.66 -1.47 4.97
CA LYS A 13 -0.95 -2.74 5.09
C LYS A 13 -1.83 -3.93 4.72
N ASP A 14 -3.06 -4.01 5.22
CA ASP A 14 -3.94 -5.15 4.94
C ASP A 14 -4.31 -5.21 3.46
N HIS A 15 -4.56 -4.05 2.87
CA HIS A 15 -4.83 -3.94 1.43
C HIS A 15 -3.61 -4.31 0.58
N TYR A 16 -2.41 -3.90 1.00
CA TYR A 16 -1.16 -4.27 0.34
C TYR A 16 -0.85 -5.76 0.49
N ASP A 17 -1.06 -6.33 1.68
CA ASP A 17 -0.82 -7.74 1.98
C ASP A 17 -1.77 -8.67 1.20
N ALA A 18 -2.96 -8.19 0.83
CA ALA A 18 -3.93 -8.90 0.00
C ALA A 18 -3.57 -8.96 -1.49
N LEU A 19 -2.55 -8.22 -1.96
CA LEU A 19 -2.08 -8.31 -3.34
C LEU A 19 -1.22 -9.57 -3.58
N SER A 20 -1.13 -10.01 -4.84
CA SER A 20 -0.14 -11.02 -5.24
C SER A 20 1.29 -10.48 -5.05
N ASP A 21 2.28 -11.36 -4.90
CA ASP A 21 3.67 -10.93 -4.69
C ASP A 21 4.21 -10.11 -5.86
N GLU A 22 3.81 -10.43 -7.09
CA GLU A 22 4.13 -9.65 -8.29
C GLU A 22 3.55 -8.23 -8.21
N ASN A 23 2.27 -8.09 -7.84
CA ASN A 23 1.62 -6.79 -7.71
C ASN A 23 2.18 -5.99 -6.53
N LYS A 24 2.58 -6.64 -5.43
CA LYS A 24 3.28 -6.00 -4.31
C LYS A 24 4.60 -5.38 -4.75
N ILE A 25 5.37 -6.11 -5.55
CA ILE A 25 6.66 -5.63 -6.07
C ILE A 25 6.45 -4.46 -7.03
N ALA A 26 5.51 -4.59 -7.97
CA ALA A 26 5.20 -3.57 -8.96
C ALA A 26 4.68 -2.27 -8.31
N LEU A 27 3.65 -2.37 -7.47
CA LEU A 27 3.08 -1.22 -6.75
C LEU A 27 4.14 -0.51 -5.91
N ARG A 28 4.92 -1.26 -5.12
CA ARG A 28 5.98 -0.68 -4.28
C ARG A 28 6.99 0.08 -5.13
N LYS A 29 7.45 -0.52 -6.24
CA LYS A 29 8.42 0.12 -7.13
C LYS A 29 7.85 1.41 -7.70
N GLU A 30 6.66 1.37 -8.27
CA GLU A 30 6.01 2.54 -8.86
C GLU A 30 5.73 3.64 -7.82
N TYR A 31 5.31 3.25 -6.61
CA TYR A 31 5.05 4.18 -5.52
C TYR A 31 6.33 4.89 -5.07
N MET A 32 7.42 4.14 -4.91
CA MET A 32 8.73 4.69 -4.57
C MET A 32 9.26 5.61 -5.67
N ASP A 33 9.14 5.22 -6.95
CA ASP A 33 9.56 6.03 -8.09
C ASP A 33 8.76 7.34 -8.18
N THR A 34 7.45 7.29 -7.90
CA THR A 34 6.56 8.46 -7.94
C THR A 34 6.81 9.43 -6.79
N THR A 35 7.07 8.91 -5.59
CA THR A 35 7.19 9.72 -4.36
C THR A 35 8.64 10.09 -4.03
N GLY A 36 9.62 9.45 -4.67
CA GLY A 36 11.02 9.50 -4.25
C GLY A 36 11.27 8.85 -2.88
N MET A 37 10.34 8.04 -2.39
CA MET A 37 10.42 7.43 -1.05
C MET A 37 11.44 6.30 -1.02
N ALA A 38 12.32 6.32 -0.01
CA ALA A 38 13.25 5.23 0.22
C ALA A 38 12.53 3.93 0.63
N TYR A 39 13.10 2.79 0.26
CA TYR A 39 12.55 1.46 0.52
C TYR A 39 12.28 1.22 2.02
N THR A 40 13.21 1.59 2.88
CA THR A 40 13.08 1.43 4.34
C THR A 40 11.95 2.28 4.90
N THR A 41 11.81 3.52 4.41
CA THR A 41 10.74 4.44 4.80
C THR A 41 9.36 3.92 4.37
N PHE A 42 9.25 3.31 3.20
CA PHE A 42 8.01 2.69 2.73
C PHE A 42 7.53 1.62 3.72
N TYR A 43 8.38 0.67 4.08
CA TYR A 43 8.00 -0.40 5.01
C TYR A 43 7.79 0.09 6.44
N MET A 44 8.55 1.10 6.87
CA MET A 44 8.29 1.75 8.16
C MET A 44 6.87 2.31 8.19
N LYS A 45 6.51 3.14 7.20
CA LYS A 45 5.18 3.76 7.09
C LYS A 45 4.06 2.73 6.91
N LEU A 46 4.32 1.65 6.18
CA LEU A 46 3.36 0.56 6.03
C LEU A 46 3.09 -0.15 7.35
N ARG A 47 4.13 -0.36 8.17
CA ARG A 47 3.98 -0.99 9.49
C ARG A 47 3.30 -0.07 10.51
N THR A 48 3.61 1.23 10.47
CA THR A 48 3.13 2.21 11.47
C THR A 48 1.92 3.01 11.01
N ASP A 49 1.39 2.72 9.82
CA ASP A 49 0.31 3.45 9.13
C ASP A 49 0.52 4.99 9.07
N SER A 50 1.79 5.43 9.05
CA SER A 50 2.19 6.84 9.18
C SER A 50 2.38 7.54 7.83
N PHE A 51 1.54 7.21 6.85
CA PHE A 51 1.49 7.91 5.56
C PHE A 51 0.83 9.28 5.72
N ARG A 52 1.39 10.28 5.05
CA ARG A 52 0.76 11.61 4.95
C ARG A 52 -0.54 11.50 4.13
N PRO A 53 -1.50 12.43 4.27
CA PRO A 53 -2.77 12.36 3.55
C PRO A 53 -2.63 12.18 2.02
N LEU A 54 -1.72 12.92 1.38
CA LEU A 54 -1.47 12.78 -0.06
C LEU A 54 -0.79 11.47 -0.43
N GLU A 55 0.15 11.02 0.40
CA GLU A 55 0.82 9.72 0.25
C GLU A 55 -0.18 8.57 0.33
N ARG A 56 -1.15 8.67 1.26
CA ARG A 56 -2.23 7.71 1.44
C ARG A 56 -3.18 7.70 0.24
N GLN A 57 -3.65 8.86 -0.20
CA GLN A 57 -4.52 8.98 -1.37
C GLN A 57 -3.88 8.36 -2.63
N LEU A 58 -2.59 8.61 -2.84
CA LEU A 58 -1.84 7.98 -3.93
C LEU A 58 -1.79 6.46 -3.75
N PHE A 59 -1.46 5.98 -2.56
CA PHE A 59 -1.36 4.55 -2.27
C PHE A 59 -2.70 3.83 -2.52
N GLU A 60 -3.80 4.38 -2.01
CA GLU A 60 -5.15 3.82 -2.16
C GLU A 60 -5.54 3.74 -3.63
N LYS A 61 -5.27 4.81 -4.40
CA LYS A 61 -5.51 4.80 -5.85
C LYS A 61 -4.72 3.68 -6.54
N MET A 62 -3.43 3.56 -6.24
CA MET A 62 -2.59 2.52 -6.83
C MET A 62 -3.05 1.11 -6.43
N ILE A 63 -3.41 0.88 -5.16
CA ILE A 63 -3.94 -0.44 -4.75
C ILE A 63 -5.15 -0.83 -5.60
N LEU A 64 -6.07 0.11 -5.87
CA LEU A 64 -7.25 -0.19 -6.68
C LEU A 64 -6.85 -0.63 -8.09
N ASP A 65 -5.88 0.05 -8.70
CA ASP A 65 -5.36 -0.27 -10.04
C ASP A 65 -4.69 -1.66 -10.09
N TYR A 66 -4.03 -2.08 -9.00
CA TYR A 66 -3.36 -3.39 -8.89
C TYR A 66 -4.25 -4.52 -8.36
N LYS A 67 -5.35 -4.21 -7.69
CA LYS A 67 -6.32 -5.19 -7.16
C LYS A 67 -7.35 -5.59 -8.20
N VAL A 68 -7.73 -4.66 -9.08
CA VAL A 68 -8.56 -4.97 -10.23
C VAL A 68 -7.63 -5.53 -11.32
N PRO A 69 -7.84 -6.76 -11.82
CA PRO A 69 -7.20 -7.18 -13.06
C PRO A 69 -7.70 -6.22 -14.13
N SER A 70 -6.92 -5.21 -14.49
CA SER A 70 -7.33 -4.22 -15.47
C SER A 70 -7.54 -4.93 -16.80
N LEU A 71 -8.81 -5.19 -17.14
CA LEU A 71 -9.29 -5.01 -18.50
C LEU A 71 -8.82 -3.60 -18.93
N THR A 72 -8.17 -3.52 -20.09
CA THR A 72 -7.70 -2.30 -20.76
C THR A 72 -6.45 -1.60 -20.19
N LYS A 73 -5.28 -2.09 -20.61
CA LYS A 73 -4.35 -1.22 -21.35
C LYS A 73 -4.41 -1.66 -22.81
N ALA A 74 -5.23 -0.98 -23.60
CA ALA A 74 -5.29 -1.09 -25.06
C ALA A 74 -4.57 0.11 -25.67
#